data_AF-A0A5B0MWM6-F1
#
_entry.id   AF-A0A5B0MWM6-F1
#
_cell.length_a   1.000
_cell.length_b   1.000
_cell.length_c   1.000
_cell.angle_alpha   90.00
_cell.angle_beta   90.00
_cell.angle_gamma   90.00
#
_symmetry.space_group_name_H-M   'P 1'
#
loop_
_entity.id
_entity.type
_entity.pdbx_description
1 polymer ?
#
loop_
_entity_poly.entity_id
_entity_poly.type
_entity_poly.pdbx_seq_one_letter_code
_entity_poly.pdbx_strand_id
1 'polypeptide(L)'
;MFSHSSILRLQSRRSIPSDGLSLSHFVFQTKIRSLYRNILRETRYLGTNEIRQETISWIRYEFMKPILLQEKRIDERNNQDFIAQINRQLKQIKNSSMLIGGGFEKLRGTRNR
;
A
#
# COMPACT_ATOMS: atom_id res chain seq x y z
N MET A 1 -56.89 3.84 14.92
CA MET A 1 -56.03 2.70 15.31
C MET A 1 -54.80 2.71 14.39
N PHE A 2 -53.67 3.25 14.86
CA PHE A 2 -52.45 3.35 14.06
C PHE A 2 -51.46 2.26 14.48
N SER A 3 -51.32 1.23 13.64
CA SER A 3 -50.35 0.14 13.83
C SER A 3 -48.93 0.68 13.67
N HIS A 4 -48.20 0.80 14.77
CA HIS A 4 -46.76 1.02 14.78
C HIS A 4 -46.05 -0.31 14.50
N SER A 5 -45.81 -0.60 13.22
CA SER A 5 -45.03 -1.77 12.80
C SER A 5 -43.55 -1.40 12.66
N SER A 6 -42.87 -1.40 13.81
CA SER A 6 -41.46 -1.76 14.02
C SER A 6 -40.49 -1.69 12.82
N ILE A 7 -39.89 -0.51 12.59
CA ILE A 7 -38.65 -0.36 11.81
C ILE A 7 -37.49 -0.89 12.65
N LEU A 8 -37.24 -2.20 12.70
CA LEU A 8 -36.00 -2.74 13.27
C LEU A 8 -35.72 -4.13 12.71
N ARG A 9 -34.93 -4.25 11.63
CA ARG A 9 -34.09 -5.44 11.36
C ARG A 9 -33.06 -5.21 10.25
N LEU A 10 -32.24 -4.17 10.42
CA LEU A 10 -30.96 -4.05 9.70
C LEU A 10 -29.81 -4.17 10.70
N GLN A 11 -29.70 -5.35 11.32
CA GLN A 11 -28.45 -5.79 11.92
C GLN A 11 -28.22 -7.23 11.50
N SER A 12 -27.94 -7.43 10.21
CA SER A 12 -27.05 -8.52 9.82
C SER A 12 -25.72 -8.21 10.48
N ARG A 13 -25.52 -8.71 11.70
CA ARG A 13 -24.20 -8.83 12.29
C ARG A 13 -23.44 -9.76 11.36
N ARG A 14 -22.73 -9.19 10.38
CA ARG A 14 -21.71 -9.91 9.62
C ARG A 14 -20.76 -10.44 10.68
N SER A 15 -20.83 -11.73 10.96
CA SER A 15 -19.83 -12.43 11.75
C SER A 15 -18.51 -12.14 11.05
N ILE A 16 -17.59 -11.50 11.78
CA ILE A 16 -16.23 -11.32 11.30
C ILE A 16 -15.64 -12.73 11.23
N PRO A 17 -15.16 -13.18 10.06
CA PRO A 17 -14.55 -14.50 9.94
C PRO A 17 -13.45 -14.64 11.00
N SER A 18 -13.46 -15.73 11.76
CA SER A 18 -12.47 -15.97 12.83
C SER A 18 -11.11 -16.42 12.28
N ASP A 19 -10.74 -15.98 11.07
CA ASP A 19 -9.55 -16.40 10.31
C ASP A 19 -8.22 -15.95 10.96
N GLY A 20 -8.24 -15.55 12.24
CA GLY A 20 -7.06 -15.13 13.00
C GLY A 20 -6.51 -13.76 12.61
N LEU A 21 -7.14 -13.05 11.68
CA LEU A 21 -6.72 -11.71 11.27
C LEU A 21 -7.38 -10.65 12.17
N SER A 22 -6.55 -9.99 12.99
CA SER A 22 -6.98 -8.89 13.85
C SER A 22 -7.32 -7.63 13.06
N LEU A 23 -8.05 -6.70 13.70
CA LEU A 23 -8.23 -5.34 13.18
C LEU A 23 -6.88 -4.66 12.89
N SER A 24 -5.84 -4.92 13.71
CA SER A 24 -4.50 -4.38 13.48
C SER A 24 -3.90 -4.85 12.17
N HIS A 25 -4.16 -6.10 11.76
CA HIS A 25 -3.75 -6.62 10.45
C HIS A 25 -4.43 -5.87 9.29
N PHE A 26 -5.74 -5.63 9.38
CA PHE A 26 -6.47 -4.89 8.35
C PHE A 26 -5.99 -3.44 8.23
N VAL A 27 -5.81 -2.76 9.36
CA VAL A 27 -5.29 -1.39 9.40
C VAL A 27 -3.88 -1.33 8.81
N PHE A 28 -3.02 -2.29 9.16
CA PHE A 28 -1.69 -2.41 8.60
C PHE A 28 -1.71 -2.60 7.08
N GLN A 29 -2.51 -3.55 6.57
CA GLN A 29 -2.63 -3.80 5.14
C GLN A 29 -3.11 -2.54 4.39
N THR A 30 -4.05 -1.80 4.97
CA THR A 30 -4.56 -0.54 4.40
C THR A 30 -3.47 0.54 4.35
N LYS A 31 -2.68 0.67 5.43
CA LYS A 31 -1.53 1.60 5.49
C LYS A 31 -0.48 1.25 4.44
N ILE A 32 -0.09 -0.01 4.34
CA ILE A 32 0.89 -0.50 3.36
C ILE A 32 0.42 -0.21 1.93
N ARG A 33 -0.84 -0.51 1.61
CA ARG A 33 -1.41 -0.22 0.27
C ARG A 33 -1.38 1.27 -0.04
N SER A 34 -1.70 2.12 0.93
CA SER A 34 -1.63 3.58 0.77
C SER A 34 -0.20 4.05 0.49
N LEU A 35 0.74 3.53 1.27
CA LEU A 35 2.15 3.90 1.20
C LEU A 35 2.78 3.44 -0.13
N TYR A 36 2.50 2.23 -0.57
CA TYR A 36 2.91 1.73 -1.89
C TYR A 36 2.42 2.64 -3.03
N ARG A 37 1.13 3.03 -3.01
CA ARG A 37 0.57 3.94 -4.01
C ARG A 37 1.23 5.32 -3.97
N ASN A 38 1.57 5.83 -2.80
CA ASN A 38 2.25 7.11 -2.68
C ASN A 38 3.65 7.04 -3.29
N ILE A 39 4.43 5.99 -3.02
CA ILE A 39 5.74 5.81 -3.64
C ILE A 39 5.62 5.77 -5.16
N LEU A 40 4.68 4.98 -5.72
CA LEU A 40 4.47 4.92 -7.18
C LEU A 40 4.09 6.27 -7.81
N ARG A 41 3.56 7.21 -7.03
CA ARG A 41 3.27 8.58 -7.48
C ARG A 41 4.53 9.44 -7.44
N GLU A 42 5.34 9.34 -6.40
CA GLU A 42 6.62 10.06 -6.31
C GLU A 42 7.60 9.61 -7.39
N THR A 43 7.56 8.34 -7.81
CA THR A 43 8.39 7.86 -8.94
C THR A 43 8.03 8.45 -10.29
N ARG A 44 6.96 9.24 -10.42
CA ARG A 44 6.62 9.90 -11.69
C ARG A 44 7.68 10.90 -12.13
N TYR A 45 8.36 11.54 -11.19
CA TYR A 45 9.35 12.58 -11.46
C TYR A 45 10.78 12.05 -11.51
N LEU A 46 10.94 10.72 -11.45
CA LEU A 46 12.23 10.06 -11.52
C LEU A 46 12.66 9.91 -12.98
N GLY A 47 13.42 10.89 -13.47
CA GLY A 47 14.21 10.79 -14.70
C GLY A 47 13.47 10.20 -15.90
N THR A 48 14.12 9.24 -16.57
CA THR A 48 13.57 8.57 -17.76
C THR A 48 12.59 7.45 -17.39
N ASN A 49 11.76 7.02 -18.37
CA ASN A 49 10.81 5.92 -18.16
C ASN A 49 11.49 4.59 -17.77
N GLU A 50 12.70 4.33 -18.27
CA GLU A 50 13.48 3.13 -17.96
C GLU A 50 13.86 3.12 -16.47
N ILE A 51 14.46 4.21 -15.99
CA ILE A 51 14.84 4.40 -14.59
C ILE A 51 13.59 4.27 -13.69
N ARG A 52 12.48 4.84 -14.13
CA ARG A 52 11.21 4.73 -13.42
C ARG A 52 10.72 3.28 -13.33
N GLN A 53 10.77 2.50 -14.41
CA GLN A 53 10.35 1.09 -14.41
C GLN A 53 11.25 0.23 -13.54
N GLU A 54 12.57 0.44 -13.60
CA GLU A 54 13.55 -0.22 -12.75
C GLU A 54 13.27 0.09 -11.28
N THR A 55 13.09 1.37 -10.94
CA THR A 55 12.78 1.82 -9.59
C THR A 55 11.48 1.19 -9.07
N ILE A 56 10.41 1.15 -9.90
CA ILE A 56 9.14 0.51 -9.53
C ILE A 56 9.32 -0.99 -9.29
N SER A 57 10.11 -1.67 -10.12
CA SER A 57 10.38 -3.09 -9.98
C SER A 57 11.14 -3.38 -8.68
N TRP A 58 12.14 -2.57 -8.38
CA TRP A 58 12.89 -2.63 -7.12
C TRP A 58 12.00 -2.36 -5.89
N ILE A 59 11.16 -1.31 -5.92
CA ILE A 59 10.20 -1.03 -4.84
C ILE A 59 9.25 -2.22 -4.64
N ARG A 60 8.73 -2.80 -5.73
CA ARG A 60 7.82 -3.95 -5.64
C ARG A 60 8.52 -5.12 -4.96
N TYR A 61 9.77 -5.40 -5.32
CA TYR A 61 10.57 -6.44 -4.68
C TYR A 61 10.74 -6.18 -3.18
N GLU A 62 11.12 -4.97 -2.77
CA GLU A 62 11.31 -4.63 -1.35
C GLU A 62 10.01 -4.75 -0.52
N PHE A 63 8.85 -4.44 -1.11
CA PHE A 63 7.55 -4.65 -0.45
C PHE A 63 7.17 -6.13 -0.34
N MET A 64 7.59 -6.95 -1.30
CA MET A 64 7.30 -8.39 -1.31
C MET A 64 8.32 -9.19 -0.50
N LYS A 65 9.53 -8.66 -0.29
CA LYS A 65 10.63 -9.31 0.42
C LYS A 65 10.25 -9.82 1.81
N PRO A 66 9.53 -9.08 2.68
CA PRO A 66 9.04 -9.62 3.95
C PRO A 66 8.07 -10.79 3.76
N ILE A 67 7.24 -10.76 2.72
CA ILE A 67 6.26 -11.81 2.42
C ILE A 67 6.95 -13.05 1.86
N LEU A 68 7.98 -12.87 1.03
CA LEU A 68 8.74 -13.94 0.37
C LEU A 68 9.79 -14.58 1.29
N LEU A 69 10.39 -13.80 2.20
CA LEU A 69 11.47 -14.25 3.09
C LEU A 69 11.01 -14.59 4.51
N GLN A 70 9.78 -14.21 4.93
CA GLN A 70 9.30 -14.54 6.28
C GLN A 70 8.34 -15.74 6.30
N GLU A 71 8.91 -16.89 6.64
CA GLU A 71 8.26 -17.92 7.48
C GLU A 71 7.95 -17.41 8.91
N LYS A 72 8.48 -16.26 9.32
CA LYS A 72 8.23 -15.66 10.65
C LYS A 72 6.98 -14.80 10.63
N ARG A 73 5.99 -15.22 11.41
CA ARG A 73 4.71 -14.54 11.64
C ARG A 73 4.88 -13.02 11.75
N ILE A 74 4.10 -12.32 10.94
CA ILE A 74 3.94 -10.86 10.94
C ILE A 74 3.37 -10.45 12.31
N ASP A 75 4.27 -10.08 13.22
CA ASP A 75 3.92 -9.62 14.57
C ASP A 75 3.69 -8.09 14.57
N GLU A 76 2.83 -7.61 15.46
CA GLU A 76 2.31 -6.23 15.40
C GLU A 76 3.40 -5.15 15.57
N ARG A 77 4.50 -5.48 16.28
CA ARG A 77 5.68 -4.60 16.40
C ARG A 77 6.48 -4.51 15.10
N ASN A 78 6.71 -5.65 14.43
CA ASN A 78 7.43 -5.70 13.16
C ASN A 78 6.73 -4.87 12.07
N ASN A 79 5.40 -4.77 12.15
CA ASN A 79 4.59 -3.96 11.25
C ASN A 79 4.86 -2.45 11.37
N GLN A 80 5.00 -1.92 12.59
CA GLN A 80 5.25 -0.49 12.77
C GLN A 80 6.66 -0.11 12.32
N ASP A 81 7.66 -0.93 12.66
CA ASP A 81 9.04 -0.69 12.24
C ASP A 81 9.19 -0.75 10.72
N PHE A 82 8.52 -1.70 10.07
CA PHE A 82 8.47 -1.80 8.62
C PHE A 82 7.86 -0.53 7.99
N ILE A 83 6.71 -0.07 8.51
CA ILE A 83 6.08 1.17 8.04
C ILE A 83 7.01 2.37 8.24
N ALA A 84 7.71 2.46 9.37
CA ALA A 84 8.64 3.55 9.65
C ALA A 84 9.83 3.54 8.66
N GLN A 85 10.40 2.37 8.38
CA GLN A 85 11.49 2.21 7.42
C GLN A 85 11.06 2.64 6.01
N ILE A 86 9.91 2.18 5.52
CA ILE A 86 9.48 2.55 4.16
C ILE A 86 9.09 4.04 4.10
N ASN A 87 8.50 4.63 5.15
CA ASN A 87 8.26 6.07 5.18
C ASN A 87 9.56 6.89 5.06
N ARG A 88 10.67 6.44 5.66
CA ARG A 88 11.98 7.08 5.50
C ARG A 88 12.48 6.97 4.07
N GLN A 89 12.36 5.79 3.46
CA GLN A 89 12.73 5.58 2.05
C GLN A 89 11.88 6.46 1.11
N LEU A 90 10.57 6.55 1.33
CA LEU A 90 9.67 7.44 0.59
C LEU A 90 10.13 8.90 0.68
N LYS A 91 10.52 9.36 1.88
CA LYS A 91 11.04 10.72 2.08
C LYS A 91 12.33 10.95 1.29
N GLN A 92 13.22 9.97 1.24
CA GLN A 92 14.44 10.05 0.44
C GLN A 92 14.13 10.12 -1.06
N ILE A 93 13.29 9.22 -1.58
CA ILE A 93 12.85 9.20 -2.98
C ILE A 93 12.22 10.54 -3.37
N LYS A 94 11.33 11.07 -2.53
CA LYS A 94 10.68 12.36 -2.76
C LYS A 94 11.70 13.49 -2.86
N ASN A 95 12.63 13.58 -1.91
CA ASN A 95 13.67 14.61 -1.92
C ASN A 95 14.57 14.49 -3.16
N SER A 96 14.97 13.27 -3.53
CA SER A 96 15.77 13.03 -4.74
C SER A 96 15.00 13.40 -6.01
N SER A 97 13.71 13.07 -6.09
CA SER A 97 12.86 13.39 -7.24
C SER A 97 12.67 14.89 -7.44
N MET A 98 12.64 15.68 -6.36
CA MET A 98 12.58 17.14 -6.45
C MET A 98 13.85 17.76 -7.05
N LEU A 99 15.02 17.15 -6.82
CA LEU A 99 16.30 17.64 -7.32
C LEU A 99 16.52 17.36 -8.81
N ILE A 100 15.86 16.34 -9.36
CA ILE A 100 16.02 15.92 -10.76
C ILE A 100 15.36 16.91 -11.73
N GLY A 101 14.38 17.72 -11.27
CA GLY A 101 13.84 18.84 -12.03
C GLY A 101 13.45 18.49 -13.46
N GLY A 102 12.46 17.63 -13.66
CA GLY A 102 12.09 17.15 -15.01
C GLY A 102 10.59 17.02 -15.23
N GLY A 103 10.14 17.40 -16.43
CA GLY A 103 8.83 17.02 -16.95
C GLY A 103 8.70 15.48 -16.94
N PHE A 104 7.55 14.97 -16.51
CA PHE A 104 7.38 13.52 -16.35
C PHE A 104 6.87 12.87 -17.64
N GLU A 105 7.49 11.76 -18.02
CA GLU A 105 6.88 10.88 -19.00
C GLU A 105 5.84 9.96 -18.33
N LYS A 106 4.65 9.88 -18.92
CA LYS A 106 3.61 8.97 -18.45
C LYS A 106 3.99 7.55 -18.83
N LEU A 107 4.10 6.66 -17.84
CA LEU A 107 4.07 5.21 -18.09
C LEU A 107 2.79 4.87 -18.85
N ARG A 108 2.94 4.47 -20.11
CA ARG A 108 1.85 3.96 -20.93
C ARG A 108 1.85 2.44 -20.78
N GLY A 109 0.67 1.86 -20.60
CA GLY A 109 0.53 0.42 -20.70
C GLY A 109 0.83 -0.01 -22.13
N THR A 110 1.72 -0.98 -22.32
CA THR A 110 1.79 -1.73 -23.56
C THR A 110 0.51 -2.54 -23.65
N ARG A 111 -0.31 -2.24 -24.66
CA ARG A 111 -1.43 -3.11 -25.01
C ARG A 111 -0.78 -4.35 -25.63
N ASN A 112 -0.68 -5.44 -24.86
CA ASN A 112 -0.17 -6.72 -25.35
C ASN A 112 -0.78 -7.01 -26.74
N ARG A 113 0.10 -7.16 -27.74
CA ARG A 113 -0.24 -7.76 -29.03
C ARG A 113 0.09 -9.23 -28.94
#